data_AF-A0A0K9FBV1-F1
#
_entry.id   AF-A0A0K9FBV1-F1
#
_cell.length_a   1.000
_cell.length_b   1.000
_cell.length_c   1.000
_cell.angle_alpha   90.00
_cell.angle_beta   90.00
_cell.angle_gamma   90.00
#
_symmetry.space_group_name_H-M   'P 1'
#
loop_
_entity.id
_entity.type
_entity.pdbx_description
1 polymer ?
#
loop_
_entity_poly.entity_id
_entity_poly.type
_entity_poly.pdbx_seq_one_letter_code
_entity_poly.pdbx_strand_id
1 'polypeptide(L)'
;MNIIRIQEFIEKYLKMKSIKDVSTQITEGGIIYLVYMETDIFEELASKVLNQFEYELSEYTMIMHNHCHFTKYNDNDDIIHEVIAYQVCENVWEFYYGGILDVPKNTGTIEEGGDYYIYKLELDPSDDNPKKTMEKSLDDWLQNNS
;
A
#
# COMPACT_ATOMS: atom_id res chain seq x y z
N MET A 1 1.61 -9.13 1.93
CA MET A 1 1.14 -10.20 1.01
C MET A 1 -0.39 -10.14 0.90
N ASN A 2 -0.93 -9.09 0.25
CA ASN A 2 -2.39 -8.85 0.15
C ASN A 2 -3.00 -9.30 -1.19
N ILE A 3 -2.20 -9.36 -2.26
CA ILE A 3 -2.64 -9.78 -3.60
C ILE A 3 -3.22 -11.21 -3.62
N ILE A 4 -2.66 -12.12 -2.80
CA ILE A 4 -3.14 -13.51 -2.72
C ILE A 4 -4.56 -13.58 -2.15
N ARG A 5 -4.89 -12.78 -1.13
CA ARG A 5 -6.24 -12.74 -0.52
C ARG A 5 -7.28 -12.19 -1.51
N ILE A 6 -6.92 -11.17 -2.27
CA ILE A 6 -7.78 -10.60 -3.32
C ILE A 6 -8.00 -11.62 -4.43
N GLN A 7 -6.93 -12.31 -4.87
CA GLN A 7 -7.01 -13.40 -5.85
C GLN A 7 -7.92 -14.53 -5.37
N GLU A 8 -7.74 -15.05 -4.16
CA GLU A 8 -8.56 -16.12 -3.59
C GLU A 8 -10.04 -15.73 -3.51
N PHE A 9 -10.31 -14.47 -3.15
CA PHE A 9 -11.67 -13.93 -3.12
C PHE A 9 -12.31 -13.92 -4.51
N ILE A 10 -11.61 -13.38 -5.51
CA ILE A 10 -12.07 -13.32 -6.91
C ILE A 10 -12.33 -14.74 -7.43
N GLU A 11 -11.38 -15.67 -7.24
CA GLU A 11 -11.53 -17.06 -7.70
C GLU A 11 -12.70 -17.79 -7.03
N LYS A 12 -12.92 -17.57 -5.73
CA LYS A 12 -14.06 -18.14 -5.00
C LYS A 12 -15.38 -17.58 -5.53
N TYR A 13 -15.45 -16.29 -5.80
CA TYR A 13 -16.65 -15.65 -6.35
C TYR A 13 -16.97 -16.17 -7.75
N LEU A 14 -15.98 -16.26 -8.64
CA LEU A 14 -16.13 -16.79 -9.99
C LEU A 14 -16.65 -18.24 -9.98
N LYS A 15 -16.09 -19.09 -9.11
CA LYS A 15 -16.58 -20.47 -8.89
C LYS A 15 -18.03 -20.49 -8.40
N MET A 16 -18.38 -19.64 -7.43
CA MET A 16 -19.73 -19.56 -6.88
C MET A 16 -20.77 -19.17 -7.94
N LYS A 17 -20.42 -18.26 -8.84
CA LYS A 17 -21.28 -17.83 -9.96
C LYS A 17 -21.18 -18.76 -11.19
N SER A 18 -20.44 -19.87 -11.09
CA SER A 18 -20.24 -20.83 -12.18
C SER A 18 -19.66 -20.22 -13.46
N ILE A 19 -18.86 -19.16 -13.33
CA ILE A 19 -18.17 -18.52 -14.45
C ILE A 19 -16.97 -19.37 -14.84
N LYS A 20 -16.92 -19.82 -16.11
CA LYS A 20 -15.92 -20.78 -16.60
C LYS A 20 -14.90 -20.18 -17.55
N ASP A 21 -15.25 -19.10 -18.23
CA ASP A 21 -14.39 -18.41 -19.20
C ASP A 21 -13.48 -17.41 -18.48
N VAL A 22 -12.51 -17.96 -17.75
CA VAL A 22 -11.50 -17.21 -16.99
C VAL A 22 -10.11 -17.55 -17.53
N SER A 23 -9.38 -16.54 -17.98
CA SER A 23 -7.95 -16.63 -18.26
C SER A 23 -7.20 -15.75 -17.27
N THR A 24 -6.20 -16.33 -16.60
CA THR A 24 -5.35 -15.63 -15.64
C THR A 24 -3.96 -15.49 -16.22
N GLN A 25 -3.43 -14.26 -16.22
CA GLN A 25 -2.06 -13.97 -16.58
C GLN A 25 -1.34 -13.36 -15.38
N ILE A 26 -0.21 -13.96 -15.00
CA ILE A 26 0.68 -13.41 -13.96
C ILE A 26 1.81 -12.67 -14.68
N THR A 27 2.01 -11.42 -14.31
CA THR A 27 3.05 -10.53 -14.85
C THR A 27 3.95 -10.05 -13.71
N GLU A 28 5.13 -9.55 -14.05
CA GLU A 28 5.99 -8.87 -13.09
C GLU A 28 5.27 -7.60 -12.61
N GLY A 29 4.78 -7.63 -11.37
CA GLY A 29 4.02 -6.53 -10.76
C GLY A 29 2.50 -6.68 -10.73
N GLY A 30 1.90 -7.78 -11.21
CA GLY A 30 0.44 -7.91 -11.12
C GLY A 30 -0.17 -9.22 -11.64
N ILE A 31 -1.46 -9.38 -11.34
CA ILE A 31 -2.30 -10.50 -11.80
C ILE A 31 -3.44 -9.91 -12.64
N ILE A 32 -3.58 -10.39 -13.87
CA ILE A 32 -4.62 -9.96 -14.81
C ILE A 32 -5.62 -11.10 -14.97
N TYR A 33 -6.90 -10.79 -14.74
CA TYR A 33 -8.02 -11.70 -15.04
C TYR A 33 -8.75 -11.22 -16.29
N LEU A 34 -8.84 -12.10 -17.30
CA LEU A 34 -9.72 -11.96 -18.45
C LEU A 34 -10.94 -12.85 -18.20
N VAL A 35 -12.09 -12.23 -17.95
CA VAL A 35 -13.32 -12.94 -17.62
C VAL A 35 -14.46 -12.50 -18.53
N TYR A 36 -15.17 -13.47 -19.11
CA TYR A 36 -16.44 -13.22 -19.80
C TYR A 36 -17.60 -13.48 -18.84
N MET A 37 -18.38 -12.45 -18.53
CA MET A 37 -19.54 -12.53 -17.65
C MET A 37 -20.58 -11.45 -17.95
N GLU A 38 -21.75 -11.59 -17.34
CA GLU A 38 -22.80 -10.57 -17.38
C GLU A 38 -22.38 -9.31 -16.60
N THR A 39 -22.87 -8.14 -17.03
CA THR A 39 -22.46 -6.84 -16.51
C THR A 39 -22.84 -6.64 -15.04
N ASP A 40 -24.02 -7.11 -14.63
CA ASP A 40 -24.48 -7.06 -13.24
C ASP A 40 -23.61 -7.92 -12.31
N ILE A 41 -23.17 -9.10 -12.77
CA ILE A 41 -22.24 -9.97 -12.04
C ILE A 41 -20.88 -9.29 -11.88
N PHE A 42 -20.41 -8.59 -12.92
CA PHE A 42 -19.17 -7.83 -12.85
C PHE A 42 -19.27 -6.67 -11.83
N GLU A 43 -20.33 -5.88 -11.88
CA GLU A 43 -20.54 -4.76 -10.95
C GLU A 43 -20.65 -5.24 -9.50
N GLU A 44 -21.30 -6.38 -9.27
CA GLU A 44 -21.38 -7.02 -7.96
C GLU A 44 -19.98 -7.44 -7.46
N LEU A 45 -19.18 -8.09 -8.32
CA LEU A 45 -17.80 -8.48 -7.99
C LEU A 45 -16.93 -7.25 -7.69
N ALA A 46 -16.95 -6.24 -8.55
CA ALA A 46 -16.17 -5.02 -8.39
C ALA A 46 -16.50 -4.31 -7.07
N SER A 47 -17.80 -4.16 -6.76
CA SER A 47 -18.24 -3.54 -5.51
C SER A 47 -17.82 -4.34 -4.28
N LYS A 48 -17.88 -5.67 -4.34
CA LYS A 48 -17.43 -6.53 -3.22
C LYS A 48 -15.93 -6.45 -3.02
N VAL A 49 -15.15 -6.45 -4.10
CA VAL A 49 -13.69 -6.31 -4.04
C VAL A 49 -13.33 -4.95 -3.44
N LEU A 50 -13.93 -3.87 -3.94
CA LEU A 50 -13.69 -2.53 -3.41
C LEU A 50 -14.07 -2.40 -1.95
N ASN A 51 -15.25 -2.89 -1.53
CA ASN A 51 -15.67 -2.77 -0.14
C ASN A 51 -14.87 -3.65 0.83
N GLN A 52 -14.48 -4.86 0.39
CA GLN A 52 -13.77 -5.80 1.26
C GLN A 52 -12.27 -5.50 1.36
N PHE A 53 -11.71 -4.92 0.31
CA PHE A 53 -10.28 -4.64 0.18
C PHE A 53 -10.03 -3.14 -0.03
N GLU A 54 -10.94 -2.28 0.44
CA GLU A 54 -10.85 -0.82 0.26
C GLU A 54 -9.51 -0.31 0.75
N TYR A 55 -9.11 -0.79 1.92
CA TYR A 55 -7.82 -0.46 2.51
C TYR A 55 -6.68 -0.99 1.65
N GLU A 56 -6.69 -2.28 1.30
CA GLU A 56 -5.67 -2.93 0.46
C GLU A 56 -5.53 -2.35 -0.96
N LEU A 57 -6.56 -1.67 -1.46
CA LEU A 57 -6.60 -1.01 -2.75
C LEU A 57 -6.39 0.52 -2.66
N SER A 58 -6.38 1.07 -1.46
CA SER A 58 -6.18 2.51 -1.22
C SER A 58 -4.71 2.88 -1.21
N GLU A 59 -4.41 4.16 -1.46
CA GLU A 59 -3.08 4.74 -1.26
C GLU A 59 -2.60 4.65 0.21
N TYR A 60 -3.50 4.39 1.17
CA TYR A 60 -3.10 4.12 2.56
C TYR A 60 -2.32 2.80 2.72
N THR A 61 -2.43 1.87 1.77
CA THR A 61 -1.57 0.67 1.78
C THR A 61 -0.10 1.00 1.69
N MET A 62 0.28 2.16 1.17
CA MET A 62 1.67 2.56 1.09
C MET A 62 2.34 2.53 2.47
N ILE A 63 1.60 2.80 3.55
CA ILE A 63 2.09 2.70 4.94
C ILE A 63 2.47 1.26 5.34
N MET A 64 1.92 0.25 4.67
CA MET A 64 2.29 -1.17 4.85
C MET A 64 3.59 -1.55 4.15
N HIS A 65 4.09 -0.70 3.26
CA HIS A 65 5.40 -0.88 2.64
C HIS A 65 6.48 -0.43 3.62
N ASN A 66 7.69 -0.98 3.45
CA ASN A 66 8.87 -0.44 4.12
C ASN A 66 8.96 1.04 3.78
N HIS A 67 9.08 1.88 4.79
CA HIS A 67 9.22 3.29 4.57
C HIS A 67 10.25 3.93 5.49
N CYS A 68 10.86 5.00 4.98
CA CYS A 68 11.87 5.76 5.67
C CYS A 68 11.40 7.19 5.85
N HIS A 69 11.71 7.76 7.01
CA HIS A 69 11.53 9.19 7.27
C HIS A 69 12.90 9.85 7.21
N PHE A 70 13.02 10.87 6.36
CA PHE A 70 14.24 11.64 6.20
C PHE A 70 14.00 13.06 6.68
N THR A 71 14.76 13.46 7.69
CA THR A 71 14.78 14.83 8.20
C THR A 71 16.17 15.41 7.94
N LYS A 72 16.23 16.50 7.20
CA LYS A 72 17.46 17.25 6.97
C LYS A 72 17.47 18.48 7.86
N TYR A 73 18.55 18.64 8.61
CA TYR A 73 18.79 19.81 9.46
C TYR A 73 19.78 20.78 8.79
N ASN A 74 19.70 22.06 9.13
CA ASN A 74 20.77 23.03 8.85
C ASN A 74 21.84 22.99 9.97
N ASP A 75 22.87 23.84 9.85
CA ASP A 75 23.97 23.93 10.84
C ASP A 75 23.52 24.44 12.24
N ASN A 76 22.28 24.91 12.37
CA ASN A 76 21.67 25.38 13.61
C ASN A 76 20.64 24.38 14.18
N ASP A 77 20.62 23.14 13.67
CA ASP A 77 19.66 22.11 14.03
C ASP A 77 18.19 22.44 13.69
N ASP A 78 17.94 23.41 12.78
CA ASP A 78 16.59 23.63 12.25
C ASP A 78 16.27 22.64 11.14
N ILE A 79 15.05 22.11 11.15
CA ILE A 79 14.53 21.25 10.07
C ILE A 79 14.35 22.09 8.80
N ILE A 80 15.04 21.69 7.72
CA ILE A 80 14.94 22.33 6.40
C ILE A 80 14.23 21.46 5.36
N HIS A 81 14.22 20.14 5.54
CA HIS A 81 13.44 19.21 4.70
C HIS A 81 12.95 18.02 5.50
N GLU A 82 11.70 17.65 5.29
CA GLU A 82 11.12 16.37 5.72
C GLU A 82 10.55 15.65 4.50
N VAL A 83 10.89 14.37 4.36
CA VAL A 83 10.36 13.53 3.30
C VAL A 83 10.13 12.12 3.81
N ILE A 84 9.00 11.54 3.44
CA ILE A 84 8.71 10.13 3.67
C ILE A 84 8.94 9.40 2.36
N ALA A 85 9.69 8.30 2.40
CA ALA A 85 9.94 7.46 1.24
C ALA A 85 9.32 6.08 1.44
N TYR A 86 8.56 5.59 0.47
CA TYR A 86 7.93 4.26 0.49
C TYR A 86 8.56 3.35 -0.54
N GLN A 87 8.94 2.13 -0.15
CA GLN A 87 9.48 1.13 -1.06
C GLN A 87 8.37 0.50 -1.91
N VAL A 88 8.29 0.87 -3.19
CA VAL A 88 7.25 0.39 -4.10
C VAL A 88 7.68 -0.86 -4.89
N CYS A 89 8.97 -1.05 -5.13
CA CYS A 89 9.53 -2.31 -5.63
C CYS A 89 11.00 -2.48 -5.20
N GLU A 90 11.62 -3.57 -5.64
CA GLU A 90 13.03 -3.87 -5.34
C GLU A 90 13.92 -2.70 -5.81
N ASN A 91 14.52 -1.99 -4.85
CA ASN A 91 15.34 -0.79 -5.01
C ASN A 91 14.66 0.51 -5.44
N VAL A 92 13.35 0.55 -5.71
CA VAL A 92 12.64 1.79 -6.07
C VAL A 92 11.80 2.31 -4.91
N TRP A 93 11.99 3.59 -4.62
CA TRP A 93 11.31 4.31 -3.55
C TRP A 93 10.55 5.52 -4.12
N GLU A 94 9.34 5.74 -3.63
CA GLU A 94 8.52 6.92 -3.90
C GLU A 94 8.64 7.90 -2.73
N PHE A 95 8.98 9.16 -3.02
CA PHE A 95 9.28 10.21 -2.06
C PHE A 95 8.17 11.26 -1.99
N TYR A 96 7.76 11.59 -0.77
CA TYR A 96 6.60 12.44 -0.46
C TYR A 96 7.01 13.61 0.44
N TYR A 97 7.01 14.81 -0.12
CA TYR A 97 7.36 16.05 0.57
C TYR A 97 6.08 16.75 1.09
N GLY A 98 5.81 16.69 2.39
CA GLY A 98 4.61 17.29 2.99
C GLY A 98 3.39 16.36 3.09
N GLY A 99 3.58 15.05 2.96
CA GLY A 99 2.54 14.04 3.17
C GLY A 99 2.20 13.21 1.93
N ILE A 100 1.38 12.18 2.12
CA ILE A 100 1.07 11.15 1.09
C ILE A 100 -0.03 11.64 0.12
N LEU A 101 -0.88 12.57 0.55
CA LEU A 101 -2.05 13.03 -0.20
C LEU A 101 -1.71 14.23 -1.10
N ASP A 102 -1.94 14.10 -2.40
CA ASP A 102 -1.87 15.18 -3.42
C ASP A 102 -0.50 15.86 -3.65
N VAL A 103 0.60 15.22 -3.25
CA VAL A 103 1.96 15.73 -3.49
C VAL A 103 2.56 15.12 -4.77
N PRO A 104 3.29 15.89 -5.60
CA PRO A 104 4.03 15.36 -6.74
C PRO A 104 4.95 14.19 -6.35
N LYS A 105 4.73 13.03 -6.98
CA LYS A 105 5.48 11.80 -6.75
C LYS A 105 6.87 11.91 -7.39
N ASN A 106 7.92 11.81 -6.58
CA ASN A 106 9.29 11.67 -7.07
C ASN A 106 9.77 10.24 -6.82
N THR A 107 10.49 9.65 -7.79
CA THR A 107 11.03 8.30 -7.66
C THR A 107 12.55 8.32 -7.61
N GLY A 108 13.12 7.37 -6.88
CA GLY A 108 14.57 7.23 -6.76
C GLY A 108 14.99 5.95 -6.03
N THR A 109 16.29 5.83 -5.83
CA THR A 109 16.91 4.73 -5.08
C THR A 109 17.45 5.28 -3.75
N ILE A 110 17.31 4.54 -2.66
CA ILE A 110 17.99 4.83 -1.39
C ILE A 110 19.28 4.01 -1.37
N GLU A 111 20.44 4.66 -1.23
CA GLU A 111 21.72 3.96 -1.07
C GLU A 111 21.81 3.31 0.33
N GLU A 112 22.29 2.07 0.39
CA GLU A 112 22.54 1.39 1.67
C GLU A 112 23.65 2.10 2.46
N GLY A 113 23.38 2.44 3.73
CA GLY A 113 24.39 2.95 4.67
C GLY A 113 24.22 4.39 5.15
N GLY A 114 23.13 5.07 4.79
CA GLY A 114 22.73 6.32 5.44
C GLY A 114 22.07 6.09 6.81
N ASP A 115 22.09 7.10 7.67
CA ASP A 115 21.33 7.12 8.93
C ASP A 115 19.84 7.37 8.63
N TYR A 116 19.12 6.32 8.23
CA TYR A 116 17.67 6.37 8.02
C TYR A 116 16.96 5.36 8.93
N TYR A 117 15.79 5.76 9.43
CA TYR A 117 14.93 4.89 10.23
C TYR A 117 13.90 4.22 9.33
N ILE A 118 13.96 2.89 9.25
CA ILE A 118 12.93 2.10 8.57
C ILE A 118 11.80 1.85 9.56
N TYR A 119 10.63 2.41 9.28
CA TYR A 119 9.41 2.05 9.97
C TYR A 119 8.64 1.00 9.16
N LYS A 120 8.20 -0.04 9.84
CA LYS A 120 7.39 -1.11 9.26
C LYS A 120 6.17 -1.32 10.14
N LEU A 121 4.99 -1.09 9.58
CA LEU A 121 3.74 -1.36 10.26
C LEU A 121 3.32 -2.82 10.06
N GLU A 122 3.02 -3.50 11.16
CA GLU A 122 2.42 -4.84 11.13
C GLU A 122 0.97 -4.73 11.61
N LEU A 123 0.02 -4.84 10.67
CA LEU A 123 -1.41 -4.82 10.99
C LEU A 123 -1.91 -6.23 11.28
N ASP A 124 -2.76 -6.34 12.30
CA ASP A 124 -3.54 -7.54 12.55
C ASP A 124 -4.65 -7.65 11.48
N PRO A 125 -4.72 -8.74 10.71
CA PRO A 125 -5.79 -8.95 9.72
C PRO A 125 -7.21 -8.99 10.30
N SER A 126 -7.35 -9.09 11.63
CA SER A 126 -8.61 -9.08 12.35
C SER A 126 -9.00 -7.71 12.94
N ASP A 127 -8.18 -6.68 12.71
CA ASP A 127 -8.49 -5.30 13.11
C ASP A 127 -9.77 -4.79 12.42
N ASP A 128 -10.73 -4.33 13.22
CA ASP A 128 -12.02 -3.80 12.77
C ASP A 128 -11.93 -2.32 12.37
N ASN A 129 -10.83 -1.65 12.70
CA ASN A 129 -10.53 -0.29 12.28
C ASN A 129 -9.02 -0.09 12.02
N PRO A 130 -8.47 -0.77 10.99
CA PRO A 130 -7.05 -0.72 10.67
C PRO A 130 -6.55 0.71 10.45
N LYS A 131 -7.37 1.58 9.85
CA LYS A 131 -7.03 3.00 9.63
C LYS A 131 -6.68 3.72 10.92
N LYS A 132 -7.50 3.58 11.96
CA LYS A 132 -7.26 4.24 13.25
C LYS A 132 -6.04 3.67 13.97
N THR A 133 -5.81 2.37 13.85
CA THR A 133 -4.61 1.71 14.39
C THR A 133 -3.35 2.22 13.71
N MET A 134 -3.36 2.39 12.38
CA MET A 134 -2.23 2.95 11.65
C MET A 134 -1.93 4.39 12.04
N GLU A 135 -2.95 5.26 12.08
CA GLU A 135 -2.80 6.68 12.44
C GLU A 135 -2.12 6.79 13.81
N LYS A 136 -2.62 6.02 14.78
CA LYS A 136 -2.03 5.98 16.12
C LYS A 136 -0.61 5.41 16.13
N SER A 137 -0.34 4.31 15.44
CA SER A 137 0.99 3.69 15.43
C SER A 137 2.04 4.57 14.76
N LEU A 138 1.65 5.39 13.79
CA LEU A 138 2.53 6.40 13.18
C LEU A 138 2.76 7.56 14.16
N ASP A 139 1.71 8.10 14.77
CA ASP A 139 1.79 9.18 15.75
C ASP A 139 2.67 8.81 16.95
N ASP A 140 2.48 7.61 17.51
CA ASP A 140 3.27 7.08 18.62
C ASP A 140 4.75 6.93 18.23
N TRP A 141 5.04 6.53 16.99
CA TRP A 141 6.41 6.42 16.51
C TRP A 141 7.08 7.78 16.33
N LEU A 142 6.37 8.74 15.73
CA LEU A 142 6.84 10.11 15.59
C LEU A 142 7.19 10.70 16.97
N GLN A 143 6.33 10.56 17.98
CA GLN A 143 6.59 11.08 19.32
C GLN A 143 7.81 10.47 20.02
N ASN A 144 8.17 9.22 19.71
CA ASN A 144 9.28 8.53 20.36
C ASN A 144 10.63 8.70 19.63
N ASN A 145 10.61 9.25 18.41
CA ASN A 145 11.79 9.39 17.55
C ASN A 145 11.96 10.82 17.00
N SER A 146 11.18 11.79 17.51
CA SER A 146 11.39 13.25 17.37
C SER A 146 12.17 13.79 18.57
#